data_AF-A0A6M0A4I6-F1
#
_entry.id   AF-A0A6M0A4I6-F1
#
_cell.length_a   1.000
_cell.length_b   1.000
_cell.length_c   1.000
_cell.angle_alpha   90.00
_cell.angle_beta   90.00
_cell.angle_gamma   90.00
#
_symmetry.space_group_name_H-M   'P 1'
#
loop_
_entity.id
_entity.type
_entity.pdbx_description
1 polymer ?
#
loop_
_entity_poly.entity_id
_entity_poly.type
_entity_poly.pdbx_seq_one_letter_code
_entity_poly.pdbx_strand_id
1 'polypeptide(L)' 'MFHVGWCGERRVFGCVIYIEIRARKIWIQRDGTEIGIAKELIEAGVPKYDIVLGYSSPYMRKFTNLGREVYKY' A
#
# COMPACT_ATOMS: atom_id res chain seq x y z
N MET A 1 -9.36 -2.29 3.72
CA MET A 1 -10.72 -1.84 3.37
C MET A 1 -11.22 -2.62 2.16
N PHE A 2 -12.40 -3.22 2.28
CA PHE A 2 -13.07 -3.92 1.20
C PHE A 2 -14.42 -3.26 0.95
N HIS A 3 -14.80 -3.13 -0.32
CA HIS A 3 -16.18 -2.88 -0.71
C HIS A 3 -16.86 -4.23 -0.84
N VAL A 4 -17.92 -4.41 -0.06
CA VAL A 4 -18.70 -5.65 -0.03
C VAL A 4 -20.16 -5.22 0.00
N GLY A 5 -20.87 -5.36 -1.13
CA GLY A 5 -22.24 -4.87 -1.25
C GLY A 5 -22.92 -5.25 -2.55
N TRP A 6 -23.96 -4.51 -2.90
CA TRP A 6 -24.73 -4.69 -4.13
C TRP A 6 -24.90 -3.34 -4.80
N CYS A 7 -24.91 -3.33 -6.13
CA CYS A 7 -25.28 -2.19 -6.97
C CYS A 7 -26.43 -2.66 -7.87
N GLY A 8 -27.67 -2.40 -7.45
CA GLY A 8 -28.83 -3.12 -7.98
C GLY A 8 -28.66 -4.63 -7.81
N GLU A 9 -28.84 -5.38 -8.89
CA GLU A 9 -28.66 -6.84 -8.91
C GLU A 9 -27.19 -7.27 -9.06
N ARG A 10 -26.26 -6.34 -9.23
CA ARG A 10 -24.83 -6.66 -9.38
C ARG A 10 -24.18 -6.79 -8.01
N ARG A 11 -23.61 -7.96 -7.71
CA ARG A 11 -22.73 -8.15 -6.56
C ARG A 11 -21.46 -7.30 -6.70
N VAL A 12 -21.12 -6.54 -5.67
CA VAL A 12 -19.88 -5.77 -5.56
C VAL A 12 -19.00 -6.41 -4.50
N PHE A 13 -17.80 -6.82 -4.89
CA PHE A 13 -16.75 -7.30 -4.00
C PHE A 13 -15.38 -6.88 -4.51
N GLY A 14 -14.60 -6.18 -3.69
CA GLY A 14 -13.24 -5.79 -4.04
C GLY A 14 -12.48 -5.16 -2.88
N CYS A 15 -11.19 -5.46 -2.79
CA CYS A 15 -10.29 -4.75 -1.89
C CYS A 15 -10.02 -3.35 -2.46
N VAL A 16 -10.16 -2.28 -1.69
CA VAL A 16 -9.74 -0.94 -2.15
C VAL A 16 -8.42 -0.55 -1.50
N ILE A 17 -8.22 -0.91 -0.24
CA ILE A 17 -6.99 -0.65 0.49
C ILE A 17 -6.55 -1.92 1.19
N TYR A 18 -5.31 -2.34 0.97
CA TYR A 18 -4.69 -3.39 1.76
C TYR A 18 -3.33 -2.92 2.25
N ILE A 19 -3.17 -2.85 3.57
CA ILE A 19 -1.95 -2.45 4.25
C ILE A 19 -1.58 -3.55 5.23
N GLU A 20 -0.28 -3.83 5.32
CA GLU A 20 0.32 -4.77 6.27
C GLU A 20 1.41 -4.04 7.05
N ILE A 21 1.63 -4.42 8.32
CA ILE A 21 2.82 -3.99 9.07
C ILE A 21 3.77 -5.18 9.12
N ARG A 22 4.92 -5.07 8.44
CA ARG A 22 5.93 -6.13 8.35
C ARG A 22 7.32 -5.56 8.59
N ALA A 23 8.06 -6.17 9.51
CA ALA A 23 9.40 -5.74 9.92
C ALA A 23 9.46 -4.24 10.28
N ARG A 24 8.47 -3.77 11.07
CA ARG A 24 8.30 -2.36 11.51
C ARG A 24 8.07 -1.35 10.38
N LYS A 25 7.76 -1.81 9.17
CA LYS A 25 7.39 -0.96 8.03
C LYS A 25 5.92 -1.13 7.68
N ILE A 26 5.36 -0.09 7.08
CA ILE A 26 4.01 -0.07 6.52
C ILE A 26 4.09 -0.51 5.05
N TRP A 27 3.47 -1.63 4.72
CA TRP A 27 3.45 -2.22 3.39
C TRP A 27 2.09 -1.98 2.74
N ILE A 28 2.06 -1.15 1.71
CA ILE A 28 0.86 -0.89 0.93
C ILE A 28 0.77 -1.95 -0.17
N GLN A 29 -0.04 -2.97 0.07
CA GLN A 29 -0.24 -4.11 -0.84
C GLN A 29 -1.30 -3.81 -1.91
N ARG A 30 -2.24 -2.92 -1.61
CA ARG A 30 -3.19 -2.36 -2.59
C ARG A 30 -3.57 -0.94 -2.19
N ASP A 31 -3.62 -0.07 -3.18
CA ASP A 31 -4.12 1.29 -3.07
C ASP A 31 -5.03 1.61 -4.26
N GLY A 32 -6.32 1.74 -3.99
CA GLY A 32 -7.33 2.12 -4.97
C GLY A 32 -7.77 3.57 -4.85
N THR A 33 -7.01 4.41 -4.13
CA THR A 33 -7.29 5.83 -3.97
C THR A 33 -6.56 6.66 -5.03
N GLU A 34 -7.10 7.82 -5.39
CA GLU A 34 -6.46 8.74 -6.35
C GLU A 34 -5.29 9.49 -5.72
N ILE A 35 -5.43 9.91 -4.46
CA ILE A 35 -4.42 10.70 -3.72
C ILE A 35 -3.19 9.84 -3.39
N GLY A 36 -3.41 8.56 -3.10
CA GLY A 36 -2.37 7.61 -2.71
C GLY A 36 -2.07 7.66 -1.21
N ILE A 37 -2.24 6.52 -0.54
CA ILE A 37 -2.02 6.34 0.90
C ILE A 37 -0.58 6.64 1.29
N ALA A 38 0.38 6.32 0.41
CA ALA A 38 1.79 6.63 0.67
C ALA A 38 2.01 8.14 0.90
N LYS A 39 1.29 8.99 0.16
CA LYS A 39 1.37 10.44 0.31
C LYS A 39 0.74 10.89 1.63
N GLU A 40 -0.45 10.40 1.95
CA GLU A 40 -1.14 10.73 3.21
C GLU A 40 -0.32 10.32 4.44
N LEU A 41 0.32 9.15 4.42
CA LEU A 41 1.19 8.70 5.51
C LEU A 41 2.41 9.62 5.70
N ILE A 42 3.01 10.11 4.60
CA ILE A 42 4.12 11.07 4.66
C ILE A 42 3.65 12.39 5.27
N GLU A 43 2.50 12.89 4.84
CA GLU A 43 1.90 14.13 5.38
C GLU A 43 1.53 13.98 6.87
N ALA A 44 1.14 12.78 7.29
CA ALA A 44 0.92 12.44 8.69
C ALA A 44 2.21 12.24 9.51
N GLY A 45 3.39 12.40 8.90
CA GLY A 45 4.69 12.37 9.59
C GLY A 45 5.39 11.00 9.59
N VAL A 46 4.91 10.01 8.85
CA VAL A 46 5.61 8.72 8.72
C VAL A 46 6.86 8.90 7.85
N PRO A 47 8.04 8.45 8.31
CA PRO A 47 9.25 8.49 7.49
C PRO A 47 9.08 7.71 6.18
N LYS A 48 9.50 8.31 5.05
CA LYS A 48 9.40 7.69 3.70
C LYS A 48 9.98 6.28 3.64
N TYR A 49 11.06 6.02 4.38
CA TYR A 49 11.77 4.73 4.38
C TYR A 49 11.05 3.62 5.16
N ASP A 50 10.06 3.98 5.95
CA ASP A 50 9.19 3.05 6.68
C ASP A 50 7.93 2.70 5.89
N ILE A 51 7.69 3.33 4.75
CA ILE A 51 6.57 3.03 3.84
C ILE A 51 7.12 2.22 2.65
N VAL A 52 6.50 1.09 2.33
CA VAL A 52 6.88 0.21 1.23
C VAL A 52 5.69 0.02 0.29
N LEU A 53 5.89 0.23 -1.02
CA LEU A 53 4.89 -0.12 -2.03
C LEU A 53 4.98 -1.62 -2.31
N GLY A 54 4.15 -2.40 -1.64
CA GLY A 54 4.12 -3.87 -1.71
C GLY A 54 3.70 -4.38 -3.10
N TYR A 55 2.77 -3.69 -3.76
CA TYR A 55 2.32 -4.00 -5.13
C TYR A 55 3.38 -3.72 -6.20
N SER A 56 4.41 -2.93 -5.90
CA SER A 56 5.56 -2.74 -6.78
C SER A 56 6.50 -3.94 -6.64
N SER A 57 6.93 -4.51 -7.76
CA SER A 57 7.87 -5.65 -7.76
C SER A 57 9.15 -5.29 -6.98
N PRO A 58 9.83 -6.27 -6.34
CA PRO A 58 11.02 -5.99 -5.54
C PRO A 58 12.08 -5.16 -6.25
N TYR A 59 12.30 -5.43 -7.55
CA TYR A 59 13.23 -4.66 -8.39
C TYR A 59 12.79 -3.20 -8.58
N MET A 60 11.50 -2.96 -8.79
CA MET A 60 10.96 -1.62 -9.07
C MET A 60 10.97 -0.70 -7.85
N ARG A 61 10.88 -1.26 -6.63
CA ARG A 61 10.89 -0.50 -5.36
C ARG A 61 12.13 0.38 -5.21
N LYS A 62 13.24 0.08 -5.89
CA LYS A 62 14.44 0.94 -5.82
C LYS A 62 14.23 2.32 -6.45
N PHE A 63 13.26 2.45 -7.34
CA PHE A 63 12.95 3.68 -8.08
C PHE A 63 11.80 4.49 -7.45
N THR A 64 11.15 4.00 -6.39
CA THR A 64 9.95 4.65 -5.82
C THR A 64 10.27 5.74 -4.80
N ASN A 65 11.55 5.97 -4.47
CA ASN A 65 11.99 6.89 -3.41
C ASN A 65 11.30 6.66 -2.04
N LEU A 66 10.96 5.40 -1.75
CA LEU A 66 10.33 4.93 -0.52
C LEU A 66 11.15 3.78 0.07
N GLY A 67 10.66 3.21 1.17
CA GLY A 67 11.21 2.02 1.79
C GLY A 67 11.34 0.83 0.83
N ARG A 68 12.39 0.05 1.07
CA ARG A 68 12.67 -1.20 0.37
C ARG A 68 12.60 -2.37 1.35
N GLU A 69 12.42 -3.54 0.80
CA GLU A 69 12.65 -4.79 1.52
C GLU A 69 14.14 -4.95 1.74
N VAL A 70 14.55 -5.23 2.98
CA VAL A 70 15.94 -5.57 3.30
C VAL A 70 15.95 -7.07 3.55
N TYR A 71 16.16 -7.87 2.51
CA TYR A 71 16.59 -9.24 2.73
C TYR A 71 18.06 -9.19 3.11
N LYS A 72 18.38 -9.64 4.33
CA LYS A 72 19.72 -10.12 4.64
C LYS A 72 19.92 -11.43 3.89
N TYR A 73 20.85 -11.46 2.95
CA TYR A 73 21.67 -12.67 2.78
C TYR A 73 22.76 -12.61 3.85
#